data_AF-A0A455UEZ8-F1
#
_entry.id   AF-A0A455UEZ8-F1
#
_cell.length_a   1.000
_cell.length_b   1.000
_cell.length_c   1.000
_cell.angle_alpha   90.00
_cell.angle_beta   90.00
_cell.angle_gamma   90.00
#
_symmetry.space_group_name_H-M   'P 1'
#
loop_
_entity.id
_entity.type
_entity.pdbx_description
1 polymer ?
#
loop_
_entity_poly.entity_id
_entity_poly.type
_entity_poly.pdbx_seq_one_letter_code
_entity_poly.pdbx_strand_id
1 'polypeptide(L)'
;MFSATPFLGHHYQSAEQKQDHARNMEEACIKGAGVIDFVANWHVRATAYMKQNPTIKTALVSTNSITQGEQAGILWSRLIEEGVKINFAHRTFQWSSEAKGIAAVHCVIVGFALSSSSSAKKVIFEYETPKSDPFPVPASNINPYLANGPDIVVRNLSKPISDVPAMKWEISQPTEATSFFSLEKKNCFKRNLSQRNL
;
A
#
# COMPACT_ATOMS: atom_id res chain seq x y z
N MET A 1 -16.01 -11.33 8.61
CA MET A 1 -16.58 -10.45 7.57
C MET A 1 -15.62 -10.46 6.38
N PHE A 2 -16.12 -10.78 5.18
CA PHE A 2 -15.35 -10.73 3.93
C PHE A 2 -15.95 -9.59 3.09
N SER A 3 -15.13 -8.63 2.67
CA SER A 3 -15.58 -7.50 1.86
C SER A 3 -14.50 -7.08 0.87
N ALA A 4 -14.88 -6.82 -0.38
CA ALA A 4 -14.04 -6.16 -1.37
C ALA A 4 -14.20 -4.65 -1.18
N THR A 5 -13.18 -4.03 -0.59
CA THR A 5 -13.19 -2.60 -0.22
C THR A 5 -12.77 -1.72 -1.40
N PRO A 6 -13.29 -0.48 -1.53
CA PRO A 6 -12.96 0.40 -2.64
C PRO A 6 -11.46 0.74 -2.69
N PHE A 7 -10.83 0.51 -3.84
CA PHE A 7 -9.40 0.77 -4.11
C PHE A 7 -9.20 2.20 -4.63
N LEU A 8 -9.22 3.20 -3.75
CA LEU A 8 -8.90 4.58 -4.14
C LEU A 8 -7.58 5.01 -3.48
N GLY A 9 -6.57 5.26 -4.32
CA GLY A 9 -5.30 5.85 -3.89
C GLY A 9 -5.51 7.26 -3.34
N HIS A 10 -4.64 7.71 -2.43
CA HIS A 10 -4.77 9.01 -1.74
C HIS A 10 -5.10 10.20 -2.67
N HIS A 11 -4.51 10.25 -3.87
CA HIS A 11 -4.74 11.32 -4.84
C HIS A 11 -6.13 11.33 -5.50
N TYR A 12 -6.87 10.21 -5.46
CA TYR A 12 -8.13 10.04 -6.20
C TYR A 12 -9.37 10.11 -5.31
N GLN A 13 -9.21 10.41 -4.01
CA GLN A 13 -10.32 10.46 -3.04
C GLN A 13 -11.16 11.74 -3.19
N SER A 14 -12.49 11.61 -3.04
CA SER A 14 -13.41 12.77 -2.92
C SER A 14 -13.15 13.55 -1.62
N ALA A 15 -13.69 14.76 -1.51
CA ALA A 15 -13.54 15.58 -0.31
C ALA A 15 -14.13 14.89 0.93
N GLU A 16 -15.28 14.24 0.78
CA GLU A 16 -15.96 13.49 1.85
C GLU A 16 -15.13 12.27 2.27
N GLN A 17 -14.58 11.53 1.30
CA GLN A 17 -13.72 10.38 1.58
C GLN A 17 -12.44 10.78 2.31
N LYS A 18 -11.83 11.93 1.96
CA LYS A 18 -10.67 12.46 2.68
C LYS A 18 -11.01 12.82 4.12
N GLN A 19 -12.18 13.42 4.35
CA GLN A 19 -12.64 13.74 5.70
C GLN A 19 -12.91 12.47 6.52
N ASP A 20 -13.57 11.48 5.92
CA ASP A 20 -13.79 10.17 6.55
C ASP A 20 -12.48 9.48 6.89
N HIS A 21 -11.53 9.47 5.95
CA HIS A 21 -10.21 8.90 6.17
C HIS A 21 -9.47 9.60 7.31
N ALA A 22 -9.44 10.93 7.32
CA ALA A 22 -8.81 11.70 8.38
C ALA A 22 -9.42 11.36 9.76
N ARG A 23 -10.76 11.31 9.87
CA ARG A 23 -11.44 10.92 11.11
C ARG A 23 -11.07 9.52 11.58
N ASN A 24 -11.14 8.51 10.71
CA ASN A 24 -10.78 7.14 11.07
C ASN A 24 -9.32 7.03 11.56
N MET A 25 -8.41 7.75 10.90
CA MET A 25 -6.99 7.73 11.24
C MET A 25 -6.70 8.47 12.55
N GLU A 26 -7.39 9.57 12.82
CA GLU A 26 -7.32 10.31 14.08
C GLU A 26 -7.86 9.48 15.25
N GLU A 27 -9.02 8.85 15.09
CA GLU A 27 -9.61 7.94 16.09
C GLU A 27 -8.69 6.76 16.42
N ALA A 28 -7.90 6.31 15.44
CA ALA A 28 -6.91 5.25 15.61
C ALA A 28 -5.55 5.73 16.12
N CYS A 29 -5.38 7.04 16.37
CA CYS A 29 -4.12 7.68 16.75
C CYS A 29 -2.98 7.46 15.74
N ILE A 30 -3.28 7.36 14.44
CA ILE A 30 -2.30 7.13 13.37
C ILE A 30 -1.78 8.48 12.85
N LYS A 31 -0.48 8.74 13.05
CA LYS A 31 0.20 9.93 12.51
C LYS A 31 0.74 9.65 11.10
N GLY A 32 0.80 10.69 10.25
CA GLY A 32 1.31 10.54 8.89
C GLY A 32 0.33 9.86 7.92
N ALA A 33 -0.96 9.80 8.26
CA ALA A 33 -1.95 9.07 7.48
C ALA A 33 -2.24 9.65 6.10
N GLY A 34 -1.79 10.87 5.79
CA GLY A 34 -2.00 11.52 4.49
C GLY A 34 -1.37 10.83 3.28
N VAL A 35 -0.62 9.74 3.47
CA VAL A 35 -0.10 8.91 2.36
C VAL A 35 -0.76 7.53 2.30
N ILE A 36 -1.63 7.20 3.25
CA ILE A 36 -2.26 5.88 3.37
C ILE A 36 -3.47 5.80 2.43
N ASP A 37 -3.61 4.65 1.77
CA ASP A 37 -4.77 4.40 0.92
C ASP A 37 -6.07 4.27 1.72
N PHE A 38 -7.19 4.64 1.09
CA PHE A 38 -8.51 4.67 1.74
C PHE A 38 -8.93 3.30 2.32
N VAL A 39 -8.46 2.21 1.71
CA VAL A 39 -8.73 0.83 2.15
C VAL A 39 -8.23 0.55 3.59
N ALA A 40 -7.25 1.29 4.08
CA ALA A 40 -6.75 1.17 5.44
C ALA A 40 -7.81 1.50 6.50
N ASN A 41 -8.79 2.35 6.18
CA ASN A 41 -9.92 2.67 7.07
C ASN A 41 -10.65 1.40 7.52
N TRP A 42 -10.79 0.41 6.64
CA TRP A 42 -11.46 -0.84 6.97
C TRP A 42 -10.65 -1.71 7.93
N HIS A 43 -9.32 -1.63 7.88
CA HIS A 43 -8.45 -2.35 8.83
C HIS A 43 -8.56 -1.75 10.23
N VAL A 44 -8.54 -0.42 10.29
CA VAL A 44 -8.74 0.36 11.52
C VAL A 44 -10.11 0.05 12.13
N ARG A 45 -11.18 0.18 11.34
CA ARG A 45 -12.55 -0.08 11.82
C ARG A 45 -12.74 -1.52 12.24
N ALA A 46 -12.26 -2.49 11.45
CA ALA A 46 -12.34 -3.90 11.82
C ALA A 46 -11.64 -4.16 13.16
N THR A 47 -10.49 -3.53 13.41
CA THR A 47 -9.78 -3.62 14.68
C THR A 47 -10.58 -3.06 15.84
N ALA A 48 -11.22 -1.89 15.65
CA ALA A 48 -12.12 -1.32 16.66
C ALA A 48 -13.31 -2.25 16.99
N TYR A 49 -13.92 -2.90 15.99
CA TYR A 49 -14.97 -3.90 16.22
C TYR A 49 -14.43 -5.15 16.93
N MET A 50 -13.25 -5.63 16.54
CA MET A 50 -12.62 -6.79 17.18
C MET A 50 -12.26 -6.52 18.64
N LYS A 51 -11.94 -5.27 19.02
CA LYS A 51 -11.71 -4.93 20.44
C LYS A 51 -12.96 -5.13 21.30
N GLN A 52 -14.14 -4.92 20.73
CA GLN A 52 -15.41 -5.15 21.43
C GLN A 52 -15.74 -6.65 21.52
N ASN A 53 -15.31 -7.44 20.52
CA ASN A 53 -15.43 -8.89 20.54
C ASN A 53 -14.19 -9.58 19.94
N PRO A 54 -13.22 -9.99 20.78
CA PRO A 54 -11.94 -10.58 20.34
C PRO A 54 -12.06 -11.93 19.62
N THR A 55 -13.25 -12.57 19.61
CA THR A 55 -13.48 -13.82 18.86
C THR A 55 -13.65 -13.59 17.36
N ILE A 56 -13.88 -12.34 16.94
CA ILE A 56 -14.06 -11.99 15.54
C ILE A 56 -12.74 -12.22 14.77
N LYS A 57 -12.88 -12.85 13.61
CA LYS A 57 -11.80 -13.02 12.63
C LYS A 57 -12.19 -12.27 11.35
N THR A 58 -11.25 -11.53 10.79
CA THR A 58 -11.48 -10.68 9.63
C THR A 58 -10.53 -11.04 8.51
N ALA A 59 -11.01 -10.98 7.26
CA ALA A 59 -10.15 -11.02 6.09
C ALA A 59 -10.62 -9.97 5.08
N LEU A 60 -9.69 -9.13 4.64
CA LEU A 60 -9.97 -8.03 3.71
C LEU A 60 -9.11 -8.18 2.46
N VAL A 61 -9.72 -7.89 1.31
CA VAL A 61 -8.98 -7.71 0.05
C VAL A 61 -8.53 -6.26 0.00
N SER A 62 -7.27 -6.00 -0.34
CA SER A 62 -6.70 -4.65 -0.31
C SER A 62 -5.68 -4.46 -1.42
N THR A 63 -5.38 -3.21 -1.76
CA THR A 63 -4.24 -2.91 -2.63
C THR A 63 -2.95 -3.37 -1.96
N ASN A 64 -1.97 -3.84 -2.74
CA ASN A 64 -0.69 -4.28 -2.18
C ASN A 64 0.13 -3.17 -1.49
N SER A 65 -0.18 -1.90 -1.78
CA SER A 65 0.41 -0.70 -1.14
C SER A 65 0.30 -0.70 0.38
N ILE A 66 -0.79 -1.23 0.98
CA ILE A 66 -0.91 -1.30 2.45
C ILE A 66 0.09 -2.25 3.11
N THR A 67 0.81 -3.04 2.32
CA THR A 67 1.84 -3.99 2.76
C THR A 67 3.22 -3.69 2.14
N GLN A 68 3.37 -2.53 1.52
CA GLN A 68 4.61 -2.09 0.86
C GLN A 68 4.99 -0.66 1.25
N GLY A 69 6.29 -0.37 1.23
CA GLY A 69 6.83 0.97 1.44
C GLY A 69 6.45 1.60 2.79
N GLU A 70 6.25 2.92 2.75
CA GLU A 70 5.94 3.75 3.94
C GLU A 70 4.55 3.45 4.52
N GLN A 71 3.53 3.20 3.68
CA GLN A 71 2.16 2.98 4.14
C GLN A 71 2.06 1.79 5.10
N ALA A 72 2.74 0.69 4.75
CA ALA A 72 2.77 -0.50 5.59
C ALA A 72 3.30 -0.19 6.99
N GLY A 73 4.35 0.63 7.06
CA GLY A 73 4.96 0.95 8.33
C GLY A 73 4.06 1.82 9.22
N ILE A 74 3.34 2.77 8.63
CA ILE A 74 2.44 3.65 9.38
C ILE A 74 1.22 2.86 9.89
N LEU A 75 0.54 2.12 9.01
CA LEU A 75 -0.68 1.40 9.36
C LEU A 75 -0.40 0.25 10.34
N TRP A 76 0.51 -0.66 9.99
CA TRP A 76 0.67 -1.90 10.74
C TRP A 76 1.38 -1.70 12.07
N SER A 77 2.22 -0.67 12.24
CA SER A 77 2.77 -0.32 13.57
C SER A 77 1.64 -0.15 14.57
N ARG A 78 0.61 0.63 14.20
CA ARG A 78 -0.53 0.86 15.07
C ARG A 78 -1.34 -0.41 15.29
N LEU A 79 -1.65 -1.16 14.24
CA LEU A 79 -2.46 -2.38 14.38
C LEU A 79 -1.77 -3.43 15.27
N ILE A 80 -0.46 -3.59 15.14
CA ILE A 80 0.33 -4.51 15.98
C ILE A 80 0.34 -4.03 17.45
N GLU A 81 0.51 -2.74 17.70
CA GLU A 81 0.41 -2.15 19.05
C GLU A 81 -0.96 -2.44 19.69
N GLU A 82 -2.01 -2.50 18.87
CA GLU A 82 -3.38 -2.81 19.29
C GLU A 82 -3.63 -4.32 19.48
N GLY A 83 -2.60 -5.16 19.30
CA GLY A 83 -2.66 -6.61 19.48
C GLY A 83 -3.10 -7.39 18.24
N VAL A 84 -3.22 -6.74 17.07
CA VAL A 84 -3.58 -7.44 15.83
C VAL A 84 -2.49 -8.41 15.41
N LYS A 85 -2.90 -9.62 15.05
CA LYS A 85 -2.04 -10.66 14.47
C LYS A 85 -2.58 -11.15 13.14
N ILE A 86 -1.69 -11.28 12.17
CA ILE A 86 -1.99 -11.84 10.85
C ILE A 86 -1.94 -13.37 10.96
N ASN A 87 -3.04 -14.02 10.56
CA ASN A 87 -3.22 -15.46 10.61
C ASN A 87 -2.97 -16.11 9.25
N PHE A 88 -3.39 -15.46 8.17
CA PHE A 88 -3.06 -15.88 6.81
C PHE A 88 -2.97 -14.68 5.89
N ALA A 89 -2.28 -14.83 4.77
CA ALA A 89 -2.21 -13.79 3.77
C ALA A 89 -2.09 -14.35 2.36
N HIS A 90 -2.72 -13.70 1.39
CA HIS A 90 -2.38 -13.85 -0.03
C HIS A 90 -1.40 -12.74 -0.39
N ARG A 91 -0.23 -13.14 -0.92
CA ARG A 91 0.73 -12.20 -1.51
C ARG A 91 0.15 -11.57 -2.77
N THR A 92 0.89 -10.64 -3.35
CA THR A 92 0.46 -9.87 -4.51
C THR A 92 -0.01 -10.76 -5.66
N PHE A 93 -1.27 -10.58 -6.05
CA PHE A 93 -1.87 -11.16 -7.24
C PHE A 93 -2.58 -10.06 -8.04
N GLN A 94 -2.77 -10.30 -9.33
CA GLN A 94 -3.50 -9.40 -10.21
C GLN A 94 -4.99 -9.69 -10.05
N TRP A 95 -5.75 -8.69 -9.63
CA TRP A 95 -7.20 -8.80 -9.59
C TRP A 95 -7.77 -8.78 -11.00
N SER A 96 -8.60 -9.77 -11.32
CA SER A 96 -9.40 -9.81 -12.55
C SER A 96 -10.88 -9.82 -12.18
N SER A 97 -11.66 -8.88 -12.72
CA SER A 97 -13.12 -8.96 -12.73
C SER A 97 -13.63 -9.32 -14.12
N GLU A 98 -14.78 -9.98 -14.19
CA GLU A 98 -15.47 -10.34 -15.43
C GLU A 98 -16.14 -9.14 -16.13
N ALA A 99 -15.93 -7.92 -15.61
CA ALA A 99 -16.53 -6.70 -16.14
C ALA A 99 -15.66 -6.06 -17.24
N LYS A 100 -16.31 -5.51 -18.28
CA LYS A 100 -15.64 -4.79 -19.38
C LYS A 100 -14.87 -3.57 -18.84
N GLY A 101 -13.55 -3.57 -18.99
CA GLY A 101 -12.66 -2.48 -18.57
C GLY A 101 -11.79 -2.82 -17.36
N ILE A 102 -11.05 -3.93 -17.45
CA ILE A 102 -10.23 -4.49 -16.36
C ILE A 102 -9.27 -3.45 -15.81
N ALA A 103 -9.51 -3.00 -14.57
CA ALA A 103 -8.48 -2.29 -13.81
C ALA A 103 -7.40 -3.31 -13.42
N ALA A 104 -6.20 -3.19 -14.00
CA ALA A 104 -5.06 -4.03 -13.67
C ALA A 104 -4.48 -3.61 -12.31
N VAL A 105 -5.18 -3.97 -11.23
CA VAL A 105 -4.76 -3.66 -9.86
C VAL A 105 -4.14 -4.89 -9.21
N HIS A 106 -3.04 -4.66 -8.53
CA HIS A 106 -2.40 -5.65 -7.69
C HIS A 106 -3.01 -5.63 -6.29
N CYS A 107 -3.56 -6.77 -5.88
CA CYS A 107 -4.23 -6.95 -4.61
C CYS A 107 -3.46 -7.90 -3.70
N VAL A 108 -3.76 -7.79 -2.41
CA VAL A 108 -3.39 -8.73 -1.35
C VAL A 108 -4.66 -9.09 -0.59
N ILE A 109 -4.66 -10.24 0.08
CA ILE A 109 -5.72 -10.59 1.04
C ILE A 109 -5.05 -10.76 2.40
N VAL A 110 -5.53 -10.06 3.42
CA VAL A 110 -4.96 -10.17 4.76
C VAL A 110 -6.02 -10.66 5.73
N GLY A 111 -5.79 -11.84 6.30
CA GLY A 111 -6.61 -12.43 7.34
C GLY A 111 -6.00 -12.17 8.72
N PHE A 112 -6.68 -11.43 9.58
CA PHE A 112 -6.17 -10.99 10.88
C PHE A 112 -7.22 -11.05 12.00
N ALA A 113 -6.74 -11.11 13.25
CA ALA A 113 -7.56 -11.14 14.45
C ALA A 113 -6.78 -10.57 15.66
N LEU A 114 -7.47 -10.23 16.75
CA LEU A 114 -6.83 -9.84 18.03
C LEU A 114 -6.41 -11.05 18.86
N SER A 115 -7.18 -12.14 18.78
CA SER A 115 -6.81 -13.42 19.40
C SER A 115 -6.20 -14.33 18.33
N SER A 116 -4.88 -14.47 18.35
CA SER A 116 -4.22 -15.58 17.66
C SER A 116 -4.17 -16.73 18.65
N SER A 117 -4.94 -17.80 18.41
CA SER A 117 -4.67 -19.05 19.10
C SER A 117 -3.21 -19.41 18.79
N SER A 118 -2.35 -19.50 19.80
CA SER A 118 -0.92 -19.83 19.65
C SER A 118 -0.67 -21.12 18.84
N SER A 119 -1.71 -21.96 18.69
CA SER A 119 -1.75 -23.19 17.91
C SER A 119 -2.22 -23.07 16.46
N ALA A 120 -2.67 -21.89 16.00
CA ALA A 120 -3.17 -21.71 14.64
C ALA A 120 -1.99 -21.69 13.64
N LYS A 121 -1.95 -22.68 12.75
CA LYS A 121 -0.97 -22.73 11.65
C LYS A 121 -1.18 -21.51 10.74
N LYS A 122 -0.18 -20.63 10.66
CA LYS A 122 -0.19 -19.49 9.75
C LYS A 122 0.21 -19.92 8.35
N VAL A 123 -0.47 -19.38 7.34
CA VAL A 123 -0.27 -19.74 5.93
C VAL A 123 -0.14 -18.49 5.08
N ILE A 124 0.89 -18.44 4.26
CA ILE A 124 1.07 -17.44 3.22
C ILE A 124 0.78 -18.11 1.88
N PHE A 125 -0.15 -17.57 1.12
CA PHE A 125 -0.43 -18.00 -0.24
C PHE A 125 0.46 -17.20 -1.19
N GLU A 126 1.37 -17.89 -1.85
CA GLU A 126 2.30 -17.33 -2.83
C GLU A 126 1.81 -17.60 -4.26
N TYR A 127 2.33 -16.83 -5.19
CA TYR A 127 1.94 -16.84 -6.59
C TYR A 127 3.22 -16.87 -7.43
N GLU A 128 3.34 -17.85 -8.34
CA GLU A 128 4.49 -17.93 -9.26
C GLU A 128 4.49 -16.75 -10.22
N THR A 129 3.30 -16.39 -10.70
CA THR A 129 3.05 -15.13 -11.42
C THR A 129 1.81 -14.46 -10.84
N PRO A 130 1.65 -13.13 -10.95
CA PRO A 130 0.46 -12.45 -10.43
C PRO A 130 -0.89 -13.00 -10.96
N LYS A 131 -0.89 -13.78 -12.05
CA LYS A 131 -2.08 -14.40 -12.64
C LYS A 131 -2.23 -15.90 -12.36
N SER A 132 -1.23 -16.54 -11.73
CA SER A 132 -1.28 -17.97 -11.45
C SER A 132 -2.23 -18.28 -10.28
N ASP A 133 -2.56 -19.56 -10.11
CA ASP A 133 -3.20 -20.00 -8.88
C ASP A 133 -2.25 -19.88 -7.69
N PRO A 134 -2.77 -19.61 -6.48
CA PRO A 134 -1.96 -19.55 -5.27
C PRO A 134 -1.53 -20.94 -4.81
N PHE A 135 -0.35 -21.03 -4.22
CA PHE A 135 0.09 -22.21 -3.46
C PHE A 135 0.37 -21.85 -1.99
N PRO A 136 -0.05 -22.70 -1.03
CA PRO A 136 0.11 -22.42 0.40
C PRO A 136 1.54 -22.73 0.88
N VAL A 137 2.12 -21.77 1.61
CA VAL A 137 3.42 -21.89 2.28
C VAL A 137 3.21 -21.71 3.79
N PRO A 138 3.63 -22.67 4.63
CA PRO A 138 3.53 -22.53 6.07
C PRO A 138 4.48 -21.44 6.58
N ALA A 139 4.01 -20.62 7.52
CA ALA A 139 4.81 -19.56 8.15
C ALA A 139 4.77 -19.68 9.68
N SER A 140 5.86 -19.32 10.35
CA SER A 140 5.89 -19.23 11.82
C SER A 140 5.26 -17.91 12.28
N ASN A 141 5.52 -16.83 11.55
CA ASN A 141 4.87 -15.54 11.73
C ASN A 141 4.69 -14.85 10.38
N ILE A 142 3.61 -14.07 10.23
CA ILE A 142 3.38 -13.27 9.04
C ILE A 142 3.54 -11.81 9.46
N ASN A 143 4.57 -11.16 8.94
CA ASN A 143 4.87 -9.77 9.27
C ASN A 143 4.00 -8.78 8.47
N PRO A 144 4.07 -7.46 8.75
CA PRO A 144 3.35 -6.42 8.00
C PRO A 144 3.56 -6.40 6.48
N TYR A 145 4.65 -6.99 6.00
CA TYR A 145 5.01 -7.07 4.59
C TYR A 145 4.63 -8.43 3.97
N LEU A 146 3.77 -9.20 4.65
CA LEU A 146 3.29 -10.52 4.26
C LEU A 146 4.41 -11.54 4.00
N ALA A 147 5.51 -11.40 4.74
CA ALA A 147 6.65 -12.30 4.70
C ALA A 147 6.74 -13.13 5.98
N ASN A 148 7.36 -14.31 5.86
CA ASN A 148 7.66 -15.16 7.01
C ASN A 148 8.83 -14.55 7.80
N GLY A 149 8.56 -13.95 8.96
CA GLY A 149 9.58 -13.25 9.73
C GLY A 149 9.02 -12.47 10.93
N PRO A 150 9.89 -11.77 11.68
CA PRO A 150 9.48 -10.98 12.85
C PRO A 150 8.63 -9.76 12.47
N ASP A 151 7.85 -9.25 13.42
CA ASP A 151 7.01 -8.05 13.30
C ASP A 151 7.86 -6.76 13.32
N ILE A 152 8.83 -6.66 12.40
CA ILE A 152 9.68 -5.47 12.23
C ILE A 152 9.02 -4.55 11.21
N VAL A 153 8.88 -3.28 11.59
CA VAL A 153 8.38 -2.22 10.72
C VAL A 153 9.51 -1.27 10.37
N VAL A 154 9.66 -0.98 9.08
CA VAL A 154 10.59 0.04 8.59
C VAL A 154 9.91 1.41 8.67
N ARG A 155 10.59 2.36 9.30
CA ARG A 155 10.14 3.76 9.40
C ARG A 155 10.85 4.62 8.35
N ASN A 156 10.15 5.65 7.88
CA ASN A 156 10.76 6.66 7.04
C ASN A 156 11.84 7.43 7.83
N LEU A 157 13.01 7.59 7.23
CA LEU A 157 14.14 8.30 7.81
C LEU A 157 14.59 9.40 6.85
N SER A 158 14.71 10.62 7.37
CA SER A 158 15.23 11.77 6.62
C SER A 158 16.76 11.78 6.50
N LYS A 159 17.45 10.91 7.25
CA LYS A 159 18.91 10.77 7.24
C LYS A 159 19.31 9.29 7.17
N PRO A 160 20.36 8.93 6.41
CA PRO A 160 20.88 7.57 6.38
C PRO A 160 21.30 7.08 7.77
N ILE A 161 21.12 5.78 8.02
CA ILE A 161 21.59 5.12 9.25
C ILE A 161 23.09 4.80 9.16
N SER A 162 23.57 4.50 7.95
CA SER A 162 24.97 4.18 7.66
C SER A 162 25.74 5.43 7.22
N ASP A 163 27.06 5.37 7.33
CA ASP A 163 27.97 6.40 6.84
C ASP A 163 28.03 6.41 5.30
N VAL A 164 27.00 6.99 4.70
CA VAL A 164 26.85 7.17 3.25
C VAL A 164 26.42 8.60 2.95
N PRO A 165 26.80 9.17 1.78
CA PRO A 165 26.37 10.50 1.40
C PRO A 165 24.85 10.64 1.41
N ALA A 166 24.35 11.78 1.90
CA ALA A 166 22.92 12.06 1.91
C ALA A 166 22.35 12.04 0.49
N MET A 167 21.28 11.26 0.29
CA MET A 167 20.56 11.21 -0.98
C MET A 167 19.88 12.56 -1.21
N LYS A 168 20.16 13.20 -2.34
CA LYS A 168 19.48 14.41 -2.78
C LYS A 168 18.45 14.04 -3.84
N TRP A 169 17.19 14.38 -3.59
CA TRP A 169 16.16 14.35 -4.61
C TRP A 169 16.23 15.65 -5.41
N GLU A 170 16.96 15.67 -6.52
CA GLU A 170 16.98 16.84 -7.41
C GLU A 170 15.67 16.93 -8.19
N ILE A 171 14.89 17.96 -7.88
CA ILE A 171 13.67 18.30 -8.62
C ILE A 171 14.08 19.00 -9.92
N SER A 172 14.39 18.23 -10.96
CA SER A 172 14.05 18.61 -12.32
C SER A 172 12.73 17.93 -12.67
N GLN A 173 11.65 18.29 -11.96
CA GLN A 173 10.29 17.91 -12.35
C GLN A 173 9.76 19.05 -13.20
N PRO A 174 9.87 19.01 -14.54
CA PRO A 174 9.23 20.01 -15.37
C PRO A 174 7.72 19.82 -15.25
N THR A 175 7.08 20.74 -14.55
CA THR A 175 5.62 20.80 -14.41
C THR A 175 4.95 21.07 -15.76
N GLU A 176 5.71 21.51 -16.76
CA GLU A 176 5.27 21.75 -18.12
C GLU A 176 5.95 20.79 -19.11
N ALA A 177 5.15 20.18 -19.98
CA ALA A 177 5.61 19.30 -21.07
C ALA A 177 6.53 19.98 -22.10
N THR A 178 6.73 21.30 -21.99
CA THR A 178 7.59 22.14 -22.85
C THR A 178 9.08 21.90 -22.64
N SER A 179 9.48 21.27 -21.53
CA SER A 179 10.90 21.08 -21.19
C SER A 179 11.53 19.83 -21.83
N PHE A 180 10.71 18.94 -22.41
CA PHE A 180 11.18 17.75 -23.09
C PHE A 180 11.05 17.89 -24.61
N PHE A 181 12.18 18.10 -25.28
CA PHE A 181 12.23 18.02 -26.75
C PHE A 181 12.83 16.68 -27.20
N SER A 182 12.10 15.96 -28.04
CA SER A 182 12.69 14.95 -28.92
C SER A 182 13.76 15.61 -29.82
N LEU A 183 14.84 14.88 -30.11
CA LEU A 183 15.95 15.33 -30.97
C LEU A 183 15.47 15.90 -32.32
N GLU A 184 14.40 15.34 -32.90
CA GLU A 184 13.80 15.84 -34.14
C GLU A 184 13.19 17.25 -33.99
N LYS A 185 12.51 17.53 -32.87
CA LYS A 185 11.91 18.85 -32.60
C LYS A 185 12.98 19.91 -32.26
N LYS A 186 14.10 19.51 -31.65
CA LYS A 186 15.26 20.42 -31.41
C LYS A 186 15.83 20.97 -32.72
N ASN A 187 15.97 20.11 -33.73
CA ASN A 187 16.51 20.52 -35.03
C ASN A 187 15.56 21.43 -35.81
N CYS A 188 14.25 21.18 -35.70
CA CYS A 188 13.22 22.01 -36.33
C CYS A 188 13.12 23.40 -35.68
N PHE A 189 13.23 23.48 -34.35
CA PHE A 189 13.26 24.75 -33.62
C PHE A 189 14.50 25.61 -33.97
N LYS A 190 15.69 25.00 -34.08
CA LYS A 190 16.91 25.70 -34.51
C LYS A 190 16.82 26.22 -35.96
N ARG A 191 16.17 25.47 -36.87
CA ARG A 191 15.96 25.89 -38.26
C ARG A 191 15.05 27.12 -38.37
N ASN A 192 13.97 27.17 -37.60
CA ASN A 192 13.03 28.30 -37.61
C ASN A 192 13.62 29.59 -37.01
N LEU A 193 14.56 29.49 -36.06
CA LEU A 193 15.30 30.65 -35.56
C LEU A 193 16.32 31.19 -36.58
N SER A 194 16.94 30.31 -37.36
CA SER A 194 17.87 30.72 -38.43
C SER A 194 17.18 31.39 -39.62
N GLN A 195 15.89 31.14 -39.84
CA GLN A 195 15.11 31.75 -40.93
C GLN A 195 14.41 33.06 -40.55
N ARG A 196 14.41 33.45 -39.26
CA ARG A 196 13.84 34.73 -38.79
C ARG A 196 14.86 35.87 -38.65
N ASN A 197 16.14 35.61 -38.94
CA ASN A 197 17.22 36.60 -38.92
C ASN A 197 17.77 36.90 -40.33
N LEU A 198 16.95 36.77 -41.37
CA LEU A 198 17.21 37.23 -42.75
C LEU A 198 16.09 38.16 -43.20
#